data_AF-E2BMT8-F1
#
_entry.id   AF-E2BMT8-F1
#
_cell.length_a   1.000
_cell.length_b   1.000
_cell.length_c   1.000
_cell.angle_alpha   90.00
_cell.angle_beta   90.00
_cell.angle_gamma   90.00
#
_symmetry.space_group_name_H-M   'P 1'
#
loop_
_entity.id
_entity.type
_entity.pdbx_description
1 polymer ?
#
loop_
_entity_poly.entity_id
_entity_poly.type
_entity_poly.pdbx_seq_one_letter_code
_entity_poly.pdbx_strand_id
1 'polypeptide(L)'
;LKFHCTQHYHKKTKKHKRKRLICNIKINALNGIWFSQALLDIPTICRLICYVIIMNTPRQKFLKKKFNISSKIAVDWVNFCREVLNSYNFITSYGLIIEIDEDKFGSRKYNRKRLITGQWLFGRMFVERHTKKMFVVPVVSRKAEILLPLIKKYIAPGSTIYSDCWKAYDKIDQKLYKHYTVNHSNNFV
;
A
#
# COMPACT_ATOMS: atom_id res chain seq x y z
N LEU A 1 -19.41 -8.35 -20.01
CA LEU A 1 -20.58 -8.27 -19.09
C LEU A 1 -21.31 -6.95 -19.33
N LYS A 2 -22.43 -6.94 -20.06
CA LYS A 2 -23.23 -5.74 -20.31
C LYS A 2 -24.58 -5.92 -19.63
N PHE A 3 -24.95 -5.02 -18.74
CA PHE A 3 -26.27 -4.98 -18.11
C PHE A 3 -27.20 -4.14 -18.98
N HIS A 4 -28.35 -4.71 -19.32
CA HIS A 4 -29.38 -4.05 -20.11
C HIS A 4 -30.61 -3.84 -19.23
N CYS A 5 -30.97 -2.59 -18.96
CA CYS A 5 -32.25 -2.30 -18.35
C CYS A 5 -33.32 -2.26 -19.45
N THR A 6 -34.42 -3.00 -19.29
CA THR A 6 -35.61 -2.98 -20.16
C THR A 6 -36.87 -2.53 -19.43
N GLN A 7 -36.71 -1.99 -18.21
CA GLN A 7 -37.86 -1.67 -17.35
C GLN A 7 -38.72 -0.56 -17.95
N HIS A 8 -40.03 -0.71 -17.76
CA HIS A 8 -41.02 0.27 -18.19
C HIS A 8 -41.23 1.32 -17.11
N TYR A 9 -41.29 2.59 -17.50
CA TYR A 9 -41.67 3.68 -16.60
C TYR A 9 -42.58 4.68 -17.31
N HIS A 10 -43.40 5.41 -16.54
CA HIS A 10 -44.35 6.36 -17.08
C HIS A 10 -43.86 7.79 -16.89
N LYS A 11 -43.74 8.56 -17.98
CA LYS A 11 -43.41 9.99 -17.92
C LYS A 11 -44.67 10.82 -18.15
N LYS A 12 -44.95 11.77 -17.25
CA LYS A 12 -46.03 12.77 -17.44
C LYS A 12 -45.57 13.78 -18.49
N THR A 13 -46.34 13.97 -19.56
CA THR A 13 -46.13 15.07 -20.51
C THR A 13 -46.95 16.28 -20.08
N LYS A 14 -46.57 17.49 -20.55
CA LYS A 14 -47.19 18.78 -20.18
C LYS A 14 -48.72 18.83 -20.42
N LYS A 15 -49.28 17.90 -21.19
CA LYS A 15 -50.72 17.76 -21.45
C LYS A 15 -51.22 16.40 -20.92
N HIS A 16 -51.25 16.26 -19.59
CA HIS A 16 -51.95 15.26 -18.76
C HIS A 16 -52.02 13.76 -19.16
N LYS A 17 -51.36 13.28 -20.21
CA LYS A 17 -51.30 11.86 -20.57
C LYS A 17 -49.97 11.24 -20.11
N ARG A 18 -50.04 10.14 -19.33
CA ARG A 18 -48.86 9.36 -18.93
C ARG A 18 -48.40 8.52 -20.11
N LYS A 19 -47.21 8.79 -20.66
CA LYS A 19 -46.62 7.99 -21.74
C LYS A 19 -45.75 6.89 -21.14
N ARG A 20 -46.02 5.62 -21.49
CA ARG A 20 -45.18 4.47 -21.14
C ARG A 20 -43.91 4.53 -21.98
N LEU A 21 -42.75 4.58 -21.33
CA LEU A 21 -41.43 4.56 -21.94
C LEU A 21 -40.69 3.31 -21.49
N ILE A 22 -39.80 2.82 -22.35
CA ILE A 22 -38.93 1.68 -22.07
C ILE A 22 -37.55 2.26 -21.76
N CYS A 23 -37.02 1.95 -20.58
CA CYS A 23 -35.61 2.16 -20.31
C CYS A 23 -34.83 1.24 -21.23
N ASN A 24 -33.90 1.78 -22.03
CA ASN A 24 -33.00 1.03 -22.93
C ASN A 24 -31.54 1.27 -22.56
N ILE A 25 -31.26 1.54 -21.29
CA ILE A 25 -29.93 1.87 -20.80
C ILE A 25 -29.07 0.60 -20.80
N LYS A 26 -27.93 0.66 -21.49
CA LYS A 26 -26.90 -0.38 -21.51
C LYS A 26 -25.70 0.11 -20.73
N ILE A 27 -25.39 -0.56 -19.61
CA ILE A 27 -24.22 -0.25 -18.78
C ILE A 27 -23.25 -1.43 -18.88
N ASN A 28 -21.99 -1.14 -19.17
CA ASN A 28 -20.95 -2.16 -19.06
C ASN A 28 -20.65 -2.39 -17.58
N ALA A 29 -20.53 -3.64 -17.13
CA ALA A 29 -20.13 -3.96 -15.76
C ALA A 29 -18.76 -3.37 -15.39
N LEU A 30 -17.93 -3.13 -16.41
CA LEU A 30 -16.62 -2.50 -16.27
C LEU A 30 -16.69 -0.97 -16.24
N ASN A 31 -17.84 -0.36 -16.52
CA ASN A 31 -17.97 1.09 -16.63
C ASN A 31 -17.82 1.74 -15.25
N GLY A 32 -16.86 2.65 -15.10
CA GLY A 32 -16.55 3.32 -13.83
C GLY A 32 -15.60 2.55 -12.89
N ILE A 33 -15.24 1.31 -13.23
CA ILE A 33 -14.13 0.60 -12.58
C ILE A 33 -12.92 0.53 -13.52
N TRP A 34 -11.74 0.43 -12.93
CA TRP A 34 -10.46 0.56 -13.64
C TRP A 34 -10.24 -0.47 -14.76
N PHE A 35 -10.89 -1.63 -14.67
CA PHE A 35 -10.93 -2.65 -15.75
C PHE A 35 -11.57 -2.15 -17.05
N SER A 36 -12.25 -0.99 -17.07
CA SER A 36 -12.77 -0.36 -18.30
C SER A 36 -11.68 0.07 -19.28
N GLN A 37 -10.50 0.44 -18.78
CA GLN A 37 -9.38 0.93 -19.60
C GLN A 37 -8.30 -0.12 -19.82
N ALA A 38 -8.45 -1.30 -19.24
CA ALA A 38 -7.47 -2.36 -19.36
C ALA A 38 -7.50 -2.96 -20.77
N LEU A 39 -6.35 -2.93 -21.45
CA LEU A 39 -6.14 -3.56 -22.77
C LEU A 39 -6.00 -5.09 -22.70
N LEU A 40 -6.07 -5.67 -21.49
CA LEU A 40 -5.89 -7.10 -21.23
C LEU A 40 -7.21 -7.74 -20.82
N ASP A 41 -7.40 -9.00 -21.21
CA ASP A 41 -8.56 -9.76 -20.77
C ASP A 41 -8.59 -9.94 -19.25
N ILE A 42 -9.78 -9.89 -18.66
CA ILE A 42 -9.99 -10.05 -17.21
C ILE A 42 -9.32 -11.32 -16.65
N PRO A 43 -9.39 -12.52 -17.29
CA PRO A 43 -8.71 -13.71 -16.78
C PRO A 43 -7.19 -13.57 -16.76
N THR A 44 -6.63 -12.88 -17.75
CA THR A 44 -5.19 -12.59 -17.85
C THR A 44 -4.77 -11.66 -16.72
N ILE A 45 -5.57 -10.64 -16.43
CA ILE A 45 -5.37 -9.72 -15.31
C ILE A 45 -5.41 -10.45 -13.97
N CYS A 46 -6.44 -11.27 -13.73
CA CYS A 46 -6.56 -12.03 -12.49
C CYS A 46 -5.35 -12.95 -12.27
N ARG A 47 -4.90 -13.67 -13.32
CA ARG A 47 -3.70 -14.50 -13.25
C ARG A 47 -2.44 -13.65 -12.97
N LEU A 48 -2.32 -12.48 -13.58
CA LEU A 48 -1.20 -11.56 -13.34
C LEU A 48 -1.16 -11.13 -11.88
N ILE A 49 -2.30 -10.70 -11.32
CA ILE A 49 -2.42 -10.32 -9.91
C ILE A 49 -2.04 -11.49 -9.00
N CYS A 50 -2.53 -12.70 -9.27
CA CYS A 50 -2.15 -13.90 -8.49
C CYS A 50 -0.64 -14.16 -8.52
N TYR A 51 0.00 -14.07 -9.69
CA TYR A 51 1.46 -14.24 -9.79
C TYR A 51 2.23 -13.13 -9.09
N VAL A 52 1.72 -11.90 -9.10
CA VAL A 52 2.31 -10.80 -8.35
C VAL A 52 2.20 -11.07 -6.85
N ILE A 53 1.09 -11.59 -6.33
CA ILE A 53 0.96 -11.90 -4.90
C ILE A 53 1.86 -13.07 -4.48
N ILE A 54 1.97 -14.12 -5.32
CA ILE A 54 2.62 -15.37 -4.94
C ILE A 54 4.14 -15.35 -5.16
N MET A 55 4.64 -14.64 -6.18
CA MET A 55 6.06 -14.73 -6.53
C MET A 55 6.91 -13.63 -5.88
N ASN A 56 8.13 -13.99 -5.46
CA ASN A 56 9.16 -13.04 -5.04
C ASN A 56 9.84 -12.39 -6.25
N THR A 57 10.32 -11.15 -6.09
CA THR A 57 11.13 -10.46 -7.13
C THR A 57 12.41 -11.23 -7.44
N PRO A 58 12.88 -11.27 -8.71
CA PRO A 58 12.44 -10.49 -9.88
C PRO A 58 11.36 -11.17 -10.75
N ARG A 59 10.17 -10.57 -10.83
CA ARG A 59 8.98 -11.13 -11.53
C ARG A 59 8.80 -10.69 -12.98
N GLN A 60 9.40 -9.56 -13.38
CA GLN A 60 9.12 -8.91 -14.67
C GLN A 60 9.48 -9.78 -15.88
N LYS A 61 10.64 -10.45 -15.84
CA LYS A 61 11.07 -11.36 -16.92
C LYS A 61 10.11 -12.54 -17.08
N PHE A 62 9.64 -13.09 -15.96
CA PHE A 62 8.69 -14.19 -15.93
C PHE A 62 7.33 -13.77 -16.48
N LEU A 63 6.79 -12.63 -16.01
CA LEU A 63 5.52 -12.09 -16.48
C LEU A 63 5.54 -11.76 -17.98
N LYS A 64 6.64 -11.19 -18.48
CA LYS A 64 6.85 -10.94 -19.91
C LYS A 64 6.77 -12.24 -20.72
N LYS A 65 7.54 -13.27 -20.33
CA LYS A 65 7.60 -14.55 -21.06
C LYS A 65 6.28 -15.31 -21.00
N LYS A 66 5.58 -15.26 -19.87
CA LYS A 66 4.37 -16.05 -19.64
C LYS A 66 3.12 -15.46 -20.28
N PHE A 67 3.00 -14.13 -20.29
CA PHE A 67 1.82 -13.45 -20.84
C PHE A 67 2.07 -12.80 -22.20
N ASN A 68 3.30 -12.86 -22.72
CA ASN A 68 3.72 -12.21 -23.96
C ASN A 68 3.42 -10.70 -23.98
N ILE A 69 3.57 -10.05 -22.82
CA ILE A 69 3.26 -8.63 -22.61
C ILE A 69 4.54 -7.78 -22.73
N SER A 70 4.41 -6.53 -23.17
CA SER A 70 5.53 -5.58 -23.20
C SER A 70 6.08 -5.30 -21.79
N SER A 71 7.38 -4.95 -21.69
CA SER A 71 8.00 -4.62 -20.40
C SER A 71 7.30 -3.46 -19.71
N LYS A 72 6.83 -2.47 -20.47
CA LYS A 72 6.12 -1.30 -19.96
C LYS A 72 4.83 -1.70 -19.25
N ILE A 73 3.98 -2.48 -19.92
CA ILE A 73 2.72 -2.95 -19.34
C ILE A 73 3.00 -3.80 -18.10
N ALA A 74 3.97 -4.72 -18.14
CA ALA A 74 4.32 -5.52 -16.96
C ALA A 74 4.78 -4.67 -15.76
N VAL A 75 5.54 -3.60 -16.00
CA VAL A 75 5.97 -2.66 -14.95
C VAL A 75 4.77 -1.89 -14.40
N ASP A 76 3.91 -1.36 -15.27
CA ASP A 76 2.73 -0.59 -14.89
C ASP A 76 1.79 -1.43 -13.99
N TRP A 77 1.53 -2.68 -14.38
CA TRP A 77 0.69 -3.60 -13.60
C TRP A 77 1.30 -3.98 -12.24
N VAL A 78 2.62 -4.19 -12.18
CA VAL A 78 3.31 -4.48 -10.92
C VAL A 78 3.28 -3.25 -10.01
N ASN A 79 3.46 -2.05 -10.54
CA ASN A 79 3.36 -0.81 -9.77
C ASN A 79 1.93 -0.59 -9.24
N PHE A 80 0.92 -0.84 -10.06
CA PHE A 80 -0.48 -0.82 -9.64
C PHE A 80 -0.75 -1.78 -8.48
N CYS A 81 -0.31 -3.04 -8.61
CA CYS A 81 -0.48 -4.03 -7.54
C CYS A 81 0.20 -3.58 -6.24
N ARG A 82 1.37 -2.91 -6.33
CA ARG A 82 2.05 -2.34 -5.16
C ARG A 82 1.27 -1.19 -4.54
N GLU A 83 0.70 -0.30 -5.35
CA GLU A 83 -0.10 0.83 -4.87
C GLU A 83 -1.35 0.34 -4.13
N VAL A 84 -2.06 -0.64 -4.70
CA VAL A 84 -3.21 -1.28 -4.06
C VAL A 84 -2.80 -1.99 -2.77
N LEU A 85 -1.71 -2.76 -2.76
CA LEU A 85 -1.23 -3.40 -1.53
C LEU A 85 -0.84 -2.37 -0.45
N ASN A 86 -0.28 -1.23 -0.84
CA ASN A 86 0.06 -0.16 0.09
C ASN A 86 -1.17 0.48 0.73
N SER A 87 -2.31 0.56 0.03
CA SER A 87 -3.54 1.14 0.60
C SER A 87 -4.21 0.24 1.64
N TYR A 88 -3.97 -1.08 1.58
CA TYR A 88 -4.49 -2.05 2.54
C TYR A 88 -3.57 -2.31 3.75
N ASN A 89 -2.35 -1.78 3.78
CA ASN A 89 -1.37 -2.00 4.84
C ASN A 89 -1.58 -1.10 6.06
N PHE A 90 -2.75 -1.18 6.70
CA PHE A 90 -2.91 -0.67 8.06
C PHE A 90 -2.57 -1.77 9.07
N ILE A 91 -1.63 -1.50 9.98
CA ILE A 91 -1.40 -2.32 11.17
C ILE A 91 -2.54 -2.00 12.15
N THR A 92 -3.71 -2.62 11.95
CA THR A 92 -4.93 -2.33 12.72
C THR A 92 -5.14 -3.23 13.93
N SER A 93 -4.23 -4.17 14.22
CA SER A 93 -4.37 -5.01 15.41
C SER A 93 -4.03 -4.22 16.66
N TYR A 94 -4.94 -4.24 17.63
CA TYR A 94 -4.72 -3.67 18.96
C TYR A 94 -3.79 -4.56 19.79
N GLY A 95 -2.95 -3.94 20.63
CA GLY A 95 -2.12 -4.67 21.60
C GLY A 95 -0.87 -5.34 21.03
N LEU A 96 -0.39 -4.92 19.86
CA LEU A 96 0.81 -5.48 19.27
C LEU A 96 2.08 -5.01 19.98
N ILE A 97 3.09 -5.87 19.99
CA ILE A 97 4.47 -5.50 20.29
C ILE A 97 5.14 -5.10 18.98
N ILE A 98 5.63 -3.88 18.91
CA ILE A 98 6.17 -3.26 17.72
C ILE A 98 7.60 -2.84 18.03
N GLU A 99 8.53 -3.23 17.17
CA GLU A 99 9.87 -2.69 17.14
C GLU A 99 9.92 -1.51 16.15
N ILE A 100 10.79 -0.54 16.39
CA ILE A 100 10.97 0.61 15.52
C ILE A 100 12.46 0.85 15.36
N ASP A 101 12.93 0.82 14.12
CA ASP A 101 14.32 1.05 13.75
C ASP A 101 14.41 1.83 12.42
N GLU A 102 15.53 2.52 12.21
CA GLU A 102 15.73 3.50 11.15
C GLU A 102 16.90 3.13 10.26
N ASP A 103 16.61 2.90 8.98
CA ASP A 103 17.62 2.54 8.00
C ASP A 103 17.79 3.62 6.93
N LYS A 104 19.04 3.98 6.66
CA LYS A 104 19.36 4.88 5.55
C LYS A 104 19.64 4.12 4.28
N PHE A 105 18.73 4.19 3.32
CA PHE A 105 18.98 3.66 1.98
C PHE A 105 19.58 4.76 1.10
N GLY A 106 20.85 4.59 0.74
CA GLY A 106 21.54 5.49 -0.17
C GLY A 106 22.39 4.71 -1.17
N SER A 107 22.31 5.09 -2.44
CA SER A 107 23.22 4.60 -3.46
C SER A 107 24.51 5.42 -3.46
N ARG A 108 25.65 4.74 -3.60
CA ARG A 108 26.94 5.39 -3.80
C ARG A 108 27.01 5.90 -5.23
N LYS A 109 27.52 7.12 -5.47
CA LYS A 109 27.81 7.56 -6.84
C LYS A 109 28.84 6.60 -7.45
N TYR A 110 28.45 5.90 -8.51
CA TYR A 110 29.24 4.87 -9.22
C TYR A 110 29.71 3.67 -8.37
N ASN A 111 28.98 3.28 -7.31
CA ASN A 111 29.37 2.18 -6.39
C ASN A 111 30.77 2.32 -5.73
N ARG A 112 31.49 3.42 -5.94
CA ARG A 112 32.90 3.61 -5.53
C ARG A 112 33.17 4.90 -4.77
N LYS A 113 32.27 5.90 -4.81
CA LYS A 113 32.51 7.25 -4.22
C LYS A 113 31.55 7.57 -3.07
N ARG A 114 31.72 8.78 -2.50
CA ARG A 114 30.94 9.38 -1.39
C ARG A 114 29.44 9.08 -1.51
N LEU A 115 28.79 8.75 -0.39
CA LEU A 115 27.33 8.64 -0.27
C LEU A 115 26.73 10.03 -0.57
N ILE A 116 26.19 10.19 -1.77
CA ILE A 116 25.85 11.53 -2.29
C ILE A 116 24.38 11.88 -2.08
N THR A 117 23.46 10.91 -2.08
CA THR A 117 22.05 11.16 -1.78
C THR A 117 21.40 9.84 -1.35
N GLY A 118 20.90 9.80 -0.11
CA GLY A 118 20.15 8.66 0.41
C GLY A 118 18.85 9.15 1.00
N GLN A 119 17.75 8.48 0.64
CA GLN A 119 16.46 8.71 1.27
C GLN A 119 16.47 7.96 2.59
N TRP A 120 16.08 8.63 3.66
CA TRP A 120 15.86 7.92 4.92
C TRP A 120 14.63 7.02 4.73
N LEU A 121 14.76 5.74 5.02
CA LEU A 121 13.60 4.88 5.20
C LEU A 121 13.45 4.72 6.70
N PHE A 122 12.28 5.08 7.22
CA PHE A 122 11.90 4.64 8.54
C PHE A 122 11.50 3.18 8.40
N GLY A 123 12.43 2.29 8.73
CA GLY A 123 12.75 1.27 7.75
C GLY A 123 13.22 -0.07 8.28
N ARG A 124 13.33 -0.28 9.59
CA ARG A 124 13.37 -1.64 10.13
C ARG A 124 12.24 -1.88 11.11
N MET A 125 11.39 -2.79 10.65
CA MET A 125 10.56 -3.71 11.41
C MET A 125 9.57 -3.14 12.40
N PHE A 126 8.37 -2.78 11.92
CA PHE A 126 7.14 -3.15 12.64
C PHE A 126 6.99 -4.67 12.67
N VAL A 127 7.87 -5.39 13.36
CA VAL A 127 7.67 -6.81 13.61
C VAL A 127 6.78 -6.91 14.82
N GLU A 128 5.51 -7.18 14.53
CA GLU A 128 4.71 -7.91 15.49
C GLU A 128 5.51 -9.18 15.82
N ARG A 129 6.08 -9.23 17.03
CA ARG A 129 6.99 -10.32 17.47
C ARG A 129 6.45 -11.71 17.19
N HIS A 130 5.12 -11.85 17.17
CA HIS A 130 4.43 -13.09 16.88
C HIS A 130 4.28 -13.39 15.37
N THR A 131 4.00 -12.39 14.53
CA THR A 131 3.68 -12.63 13.12
C THR A 131 4.82 -12.35 12.14
N LYS A 132 5.91 -11.72 12.59
CA LYS A 132 7.08 -11.36 11.76
C LYS A 132 6.73 -10.55 10.49
N LYS A 133 5.55 -9.93 10.45
CA LYS A 133 5.19 -8.99 9.39
C LYS A 133 6.13 -7.79 9.48
N MET A 134 6.49 -7.20 8.35
CA MET A 134 7.39 -6.04 8.30
C MET A 134 6.70 -4.94 7.51
N PHE A 135 6.73 -3.72 8.05
CA PHE A 135 6.26 -2.53 7.38
C PHE A 135 7.40 -1.50 7.30
N VAL A 136 7.50 -0.82 6.17
CA VAL A 136 8.57 0.14 5.86
C VAL A 136 7.93 1.41 5.33
N VAL A 137 8.27 2.55 5.94
CA VAL A 137 7.74 3.86 5.56
C VAL A 137 8.89 4.74 5.07
N PRO A 138 8.86 5.24 3.83
CA PRO A 138 9.84 6.23 3.40
C PRO A 138 9.63 7.55 4.14
N VAL A 139 10.70 8.13 4.71
CA VAL A 139 10.62 9.38 5.47
C VAL A 139 11.67 10.35 5.00
N VAL A 140 11.29 11.61 4.74
CA VAL A 140 12.21 12.61 4.20
C VAL A 140 13.25 13.06 5.24
N SER A 141 12.88 13.07 6.52
CA SER A 141 13.76 13.48 7.61
C SER A 141 13.39 12.82 8.93
N ARG A 142 14.40 12.56 9.77
CA ARG A 142 14.27 11.85 11.06
C ARG A 142 13.88 12.76 12.24
N LYS A 143 13.32 13.93 11.95
CA LYS A 143 12.88 14.85 13.00
C LYS A 143 11.66 14.28 13.72
N ALA A 144 11.60 14.48 15.04
CA ALA A 144 10.45 14.08 15.86
C ALA A 144 9.11 14.59 15.30
N GLU A 145 9.10 15.79 14.73
CA GLU A 145 7.93 16.41 14.07
C GLU A 145 7.34 15.55 12.95
N ILE A 146 8.17 14.78 12.25
CA ILE A 146 7.74 13.90 11.16
C ILE A 146 7.46 12.48 11.69
N LEU A 147 8.25 12.01 12.65
CA LEU A 147 8.14 10.65 13.19
C LEU A 147 6.91 10.45 14.07
N LEU A 148 6.61 11.39 14.98
CA LEU A 148 5.50 11.24 15.93
C LEU A 148 4.13 11.11 15.24
N PRO A 149 3.80 11.91 14.20
CA PRO A 149 2.55 11.72 13.45
C PRO A 149 2.49 10.39 12.71
N LEU A 150 3.63 9.88 12.19
CA LEU A 150 3.68 8.59 11.51
C LEU A 150 3.42 7.44 12.49
N ILE A 151 4.02 7.49 13.68
CA ILE A 151 3.76 6.55 14.77
C ILE A 151 2.26 6.53 15.10
N LYS A 152 1.65 7.71 15.29
CA LYS A 152 0.20 7.81 15.57
C LYS A 152 -0.69 7.31 14.44
N LYS A 153 -0.25 7.47 13.18
CA LYS A 153 -1.00 7.05 11.99
C LYS A 153 -0.97 5.54 11.79
N TYR A 154 0.18 4.90 12.05
CA TYR A 154 0.40 3.49 11.75
C TYR A 154 0.29 2.57 12.96
N ILE A 155 0.40 3.09 14.20
CA ILE A 155 0.33 2.30 15.42
C ILE A 155 -0.97 2.58 16.16
N ALA A 156 -1.77 1.52 16.32
CA ALA A 156 -2.97 1.56 17.15
C ALA A 156 -2.62 1.89 18.62
N PRO A 157 -3.38 2.78 19.29
CA PRO A 157 -3.17 3.08 20.70
C PRO A 157 -3.29 1.81 21.56
N GLY A 158 -2.52 1.74 22.64
CA GLY A 158 -2.41 0.56 23.51
C GLY A 158 -1.33 -0.46 23.09
N SER A 159 -0.63 -0.21 21.98
CA SER A 159 0.50 -1.06 21.55
C SER A 159 1.76 -0.81 22.37
N THR A 160 2.64 -1.81 22.43
CA THR A 160 3.96 -1.72 23.07
C THR A 160 5.02 -1.44 22.02
N ILE A 161 5.81 -0.39 22.19
CA ILE A 161 6.83 0.07 21.25
C ILE A 161 8.22 -0.17 21.86
N TYR A 162 9.10 -0.84 21.13
CA TYR A 162 10.53 -0.93 21.39
C TYR A 162 11.28 -0.09 20.37
N SER A 163 12.12 0.85 20.81
CA SER A 163 12.96 1.65 19.91
C SER A 163 14.38 1.80 20.45
N ASP A 164 15.29 2.29 19.62
CA ASP A 164 16.60 2.74 20.08
C ASP A 164 16.48 3.97 21.01
N CYS A 165 17.50 4.21 21.83
CA CYS A 165 17.62 5.37 22.72
C CYS A 165 17.86 6.70 21.97
N TRP A 166 17.00 7.04 21.01
CA TRP A 166 17.13 8.28 20.27
C TRP A 166 16.18 9.37 20.76
N LYS A 167 16.73 10.58 20.98
CA LYS A 167 16.02 11.81 21.40
C LYS A 167 14.74 12.14 20.63
N ALA A 168 14.60 11.68 19.39
CA ALA A 168 13.38 11.91 18.62
C ALA A 168 12.16 11.16 19.22
N TYR A 169 12.42 10.05 19.91
CA TYR A 169 11.42 9.19 20.54
C TYR A 169 11.07 9.57 21.97
N ASP A 170 11.86 10.43 22.63
CA ASP A 170 11.57 10.92 24.00
C ASP A 170 10.19 11.58 24.12
N LYS A 171 9.64 12.07 23.00
CA LYS A 171 8.34 12.73 22.89
C LYS A 171 7.19 11.79 22.53
N ILE A 172 7.40 10.47 22.53
CA ILE A 172 6.31 9.50 22.35
C ILE A 172 5.34 9.62 23.53
N ASP A 173 4.05 9.62 23.21
CA ASP A 173 2.99 9.77 24.20
C ASP A 173 2.85 8.48 25.03
N GLN A 174 3.42 8.50 26.24
CA GLN A 174 3.36 7.38 27.18
C GLN A 174 1.95 7.06 27.68
N LYS A 175 0.97 7.97 27.50
CA LYS A 175 -0.43 7.68 27.82
C LYS A 175 -1.08 6.79 26.76
N LEU A 176 -0.61 6.87 25.51
CA LEU A 176 -1.15 6.12 24.38
C LEU A 176 -0.37 4.83 24.11
N TYR A 177 0.93 4.78 24.44
CA TYR A 177 1.81 3.67 24.10
C TYR A 177 2.69 3.27 25.29
N LYS A 178 2.96 1.96 25.42
CA LYS A 178 4.00 1.46 26.33
C LYS A 178 5.34 1.50 25.60
N HIS A 179 6.18 2.48 25.91
CA HIS A 179 7.46 2.66 25.21
C HIS A 179 8.63 2.12 26.03
N TYR A 180 9.42 1.26 25.40
CA TYR A 180 10.67 0.73 25.92
C TYR A 180 11.81 1.12 24.99
N THR A 181 12.96 1.45 25.57
CA THR A 181 14.16 1.79 24.80
C THR A 181 15.21 0.69 24.93
N VAL A 182 15.90 0.40 23.83
CA VAL A 182 17.05 -0.51 23.80
C VAL A 182 18.31 0.33 23.73
N ASN A 183 19.18 0.15 24.73
CA ASN A 183 20.46 0.81 24.76
C ASN A 183 21.56 -0.13 24.21
N HIS A 184 21.97 0.12 22.97
CA HIS A 184 23.05 -0.62 22.30
C HIS A 184 24.44 -0.44 22.93
N SER A 185 24.62 0.50 23.87
CA SER A 185 25.89 0.60 24.62
C SER A 185 26.05 -0.47 25.69
N ASN A 186 24.93 -1.01 26.20
CA ASN A 186 24.94 -1.96 27.31
C ASN A 186 24.67 -3.40 26.86
N ASN A 187 23.99 -3.56 25.73
CA ASN A 187 23.67 -4.86 25.14
C ASN A 187 24.36 -4.97 23.77
N PHE A 188 25.63 -5.37 23.76
CA PHE A 188 26.30 -5.78 22.53
C PHE A 188 25.65 -7.08 22.03
N VAL A 189 25.10 -7.05 20.81
CA VAL A 189 24.63 -8.23 20.07
C VAL A 189 25.54 -8.46 18.87
#